data_AF-A0A967R6K1-F1
#
_entry.id   AF-A0A967R6K1-F1
#
_cell.length_a   1.000
_cell.length_b   1.000
_cell.length_c   1.000
_cell.angle_alpha   90.00
_cell.angle_beta   90.00
_cell.angle_gamma   90.00
#
_symmetry.space_group_name_H-M   'P 1'
#
loop_
_entity.id
_entity.type
_entity.pdbx_description
1 polymer ?
#
loop_
_entity_poly.entity_id
_entity_poly.type
_entity_poly.pdbx_seq_one_letter_code
_entity_poly.pdbx_strand_id
1 'polypeptide(L)'
;RGEPALTDIVTAGTIDENELLRLVASAEQSSEHPLAQAIVTGARDRGLDLVDPTEFDSITGKGIRAIVEGHEILIGNQRLLDDAH
;
A
#
# COMPACT_ATOMS: atom_id res chain seq x y z
N ARG A 1 9.67 -16.89 13.10
CA ARG A 1 8.39 -16.14 12.95
C ARG A 1 8.73 -14.70 13.24
N GLY A 2 8.89 -13.89 12.20
CA GLY A 2 9.01 -12.44 12.37
C GLY A 2 7.65 -11.84 12.10
N GLU A 3 7.22 -10.91 12.94
CA GLU A 3 6.09 -10.04 12.65
C GLU A 3 6.67 -8.83 11.92
N PRO A 4 6.39 -8.65 10.62
CA PRO A 4 6.87 -7.48 9.90
C PRO A 4 6.29 -6.22 10.57
N ALA A 5 7.10 -5.17 10.64
CA ALA A 5 6.70 -3.87 11.17
C ALA A 5 7.17 -2.79 10.19
N LEU A 6 6.34 -1.76 10.02
CA LEU A 6 6.72 -0.57 9.25
C LEU A 6 7.82 0.19 10.02
N THR A 7 9.00 0.38 9.42
CA THR A 7 10.12 1.09 10.05
C THR A 7 10.31 2.49 9.47
N ASP A 8 10.42 2.58 8.15
CA ASP A 8 10.77 3.80 7.43
C ASP A 8 9.86 3.97 6.21
N ILE A 9 9.61 5.22 5.83
CA ILE A 9 8.84 5.59 4.65
C ILE A 9 9.73 6.51 3.84
N VAL A 10 9.96 6.16 2.58
CA VAL A 10 10.77 6.97 1.66
C VAL A 10 9.91 7.29 0.46
N THR A 11 9.64 8.57 0.24
CA THR A 11 8.84 9.04 -0.90
C THR A 11 9.74 9.38 -2.09
N ALA A 12 9.22 9.18 -3.29
CA ALA A 12 9.82 9.70 -4.50
C ALA A 12 9.02 10.93 -4.97
N GLY A 13 9.70 12.04 -5.22
CA GLY A 13 9.06 13.28 -5.70
C GLY A 13 8.50 14.14 -4.57
N THR A 14 7.27 14.67 -4.75
CA THR A 14 6.66 15.68 -3.88
C THR A 14 5.51 15.15 -3.03
N ILE A 15 5.25 13.83 -3.03
CA ILE A 15 4.20 13.24 -2.19
C ILE A 15 4.65 13.23 -0.72
N ASP A 16 3.74 13.63 0.16
CA ASP A 16 3.95 13.56 1.61
C ASP A 16 3.99 12.11 2.09
N GLU A 17 4.81 11.81 3.10
CA GLU A 17 4.95 10.46 3.64
C GLU A 17 3.65 9.92 4.21
N ASN A 18 2.87 10.74 4.89
CA ASN A 18 1.60 10.31 5.46
C ASN A 18 0.55 10.11 4.37
N GLU A 19 0.57 10.93 3.32
CA GLU A 19 -0.33 10.72 2.18
C GLU A 19 0.01 9.45 1.42
N LEU A 20 1.31 9.20 1.16
CA LEU A 20 1.74 7.93 0.57
C LEU A 20 1.30 6.76 1.44
N LEU A 21 1.55 6.83 2.75
CA LEU A 21 1.16 5.76 3.67
C LEU A 21 -0.36 5.57 3.70
N ARG A 22 -1.14 6.64 3.71
CA ARG A 22 -2.61 6.59 3.70
C ARG A 22 -3.11 5.86 2.45
N LEU A 23 -2.60 6.22 1.28
CA LEU A 23 -3.00 5.59 0.00
C LEU A 23 -2.58 4.12 -0.06
N VAL A 24 -1.35 3.80 0.32
CA VAL A 24 -0.83 2.42 0.31
C VAL A 24 -1.58 1.56 1.32
N ALA A 25 -1.78 2.04 2.54
CA ALA A 25 -2.53 1.32 3.57
C ALA A 25 -4.00 1.14 3.17
N SER A 26 -4.61 2.14 2.53
CA SER A 26 -5.98 2.04 1.99
C SER A 26 -6.07 0.94 0.93
N ALA A 27 -5.13 0.89 -0.01
CA ALA A 27 -5.06 -0.16 -1.04
C ALA A 27 -4.83 -1.57 -0.44
N GLU A 28 -4.06 -1.67 0.63
CA GLU A 28 -3.71 -2.94 1.29
C GLU A 28 -4.76 -3.42 2.30
N GLN A 29 -5.84 -2.66 2.56
CA GLN A 29 -6.88 -3.10 3.51
C GLN A 29 -7.54 -4.42 3.12
N SER A 30 -7.60 -4.73 1.82
CA SER A 30 -8.18 -5.98 1.30
C SER A 30 -7.18 -7.13 1.19
N SER A 31 -5.91 -6.92 1.59
CA SER A 31 -4.81 -7.87 1.46
C SER A 31 -4.62 -8.67 2.77
N GLU A 32 -4.55 -10.00 2.67
CA GLU A 32 -4.33 -10.89 3.82
C GLU A 32 -2.82 -11.10 4.14
N HIS A 33 -1.93 -10.40 3.43
CA HIS A 33 -0.50 -10.59 3.61
C HIS A 33 0.00 -10.00 4.94
N PRO A 34 0.91 -10.69 5.66
CA PRO A 34 1.49 -10.15 6.90
C PRO A 34 2.16 -8.78 6.71
N LEU A 35 2.77 -8.53 5.56
CA LEU A 35 3.35 -7.21 5.24
C LEU A 35 2.28 -6.12 5.10
N ALA A 36 1.15 -6.44 4.45
CA ALA A 36 0.02 -5.53 4.29
C ALA A 36 -0.53 -5.11 5.66
N GLN A 37 -0.68 -6.08 6.57
CA GLN A 37 -1.12 -5.82 7.94
C GLN A 37 -0.18 -4.89 8.70
N ALA A 38 1.14 -5.02 8.49
CA ALA A 38 2.12 -4.12 9.11
C ALA A 38 1.97 -2.67 8.63
N ILE A 39 1.70 -2.48 7.33
CA ILE A 39 1.49 -1.15 6.73
C ILE A 39 0.18 -0.54 7.23
N VAL A 40 -0.91 -1.31 7.19
CA VAL A 40 -2.23 -0.87 7.67
C VAL A 40 -2.19 -0.50 9.16
N THR A 41 -1.52 -1.31 9.97
CA THR A 41 -1.30 -1.01 11.40
C THR A 41 -0.48 0.26 11.56
N GLY A 42 0.64 0.40 10.85
CA GLY A 42 1.48 1.59 10.92
C GLY A 42 0.76 2.89 10.52
N ALA A 43 -0.19 2.81 9.58
CA ALA A 43 -1.02 3.94 9.20
C ALA A 43 -2.06 4.30 10.27
N ARG A 44 -2.72 3.29 10.85
CA ARG A 44 -3.69 3.48 11.95
C ARG A 44 -3.03 4.02 13.22
N ASP A 45 -1.82 3.56 13.55
CA ASP A 45 -1.06 4.05 14.70
C ASP A 45 -0.66 5.53 14.55
N ARG A 46 -0.54 6.01 13.30
CA ARG A 46 -0.31 7.43 12.97
C ARG A 46 -1.61 8.25 12.93
N GLY A 47 -2.76 7.63 13.17
CA GLY A 47 -4.07 8.29 13.15
C GLY A 47 -4.53 8.71 11.75
N LEU A 48 -4.09 7.99 10.71
CA LEU A 48 -4.51 8.25 9.33
C LEU A 48 -5.87 7.62 9.04
N ASP A 49 -6.75 8.41 8.41
CA ASP A 49 -8.05 7.94 7.95
C ASP A 49 -7.88 7.14 6.65
N LEU A 50 -8.00 5.82 6.78
CA LEU A 50 -7.95 4.90 5.64
C LEU A 50 -9.32 4.80 4.99
N VAL A 51 -9.32 4.65 3.67
CA VAL A 51 -10.54 4.46 2.88
C VAL A 51 -10.52 3.10 2.22
N ASP A 52 -11.69 2.52 1.98
CA ASP A 52 -11.78 1.27 1.25
C ASP A 52 -11.48 1.51 -0.24
N PRO A 53 -10.66 0.66 -0.87
CA PRO A 53 -10.39 0.77 -2.29
C PRO A 53 -11.66 0.41 -3.07
N THR A 54 -11.93 1.15 -4.15
CA THR A 54 -13.08 0.87 -5.04
C THR A 54 -12.81 -0.33 -5.94
N GLU A 55 -11.54 -0.60 -6.25
CA GLU A 55 -11.10 -1.78 -6.97
C GLU A 55 -9.85 -2.35 -6.29
N PHE A 56 -9.72 -3.67 -6.28
CA PHE A 56 -8.57 -4.39 -5.73
C PHE A 56 -8.32 -5.66 -6.54
N ASP A 57 -7.09 -5.82 -7.01
CA ASP A 57 -6.61 -6.97 -7.75
C ASP A 57 -5.28 -7.47 -7.16
N SER A 58 -5.26 -8.73 -6.73
CA SER A 58 -4.02 -9.39 -6.32
C SER A 58 -3.32 -10.01 -7.51
N ILE A 59 -2.09 -9.60 -7.77
CA ILE A 59 -1.25 -10.08 -8.86
C ILE A 59 -0.23 -11.05 -8.28
N THR A 60 -0.58 -12.34 -8.31
CA THR A 60 0.21 -13.41 -7.68
C THR A 60 1.69 -13.35 -8.09
N GLY A 61 2.56 -13.30 -7.08
CA GLY A 61 4.01 -13.26 -7.27
C GLY A 61 4.58 -11.90 -7.70
N LYS A 62 3.74 -10.87 -7.87
CA LYS A 62 4.18 -9.51 -8.22
C LYS A 62 3.79 -8.47 -7.18
N GLY A 63 2.54 -8.49 -6.70
CA GLY A 63 2.01 -7.48 -5.78
C GLY A 63 0.50 -7.32 -5.91
N ILE A 64 -0.01 -6.11 -5.73
CA ILE A 64 -1.41 -5.75 -5.86
C ILE A 64 -1.58 -4.48 -6.70
N ARG A 65 -2.78 -4.32 -7.26
CA ARG A 65 -3.28 -3.10 -7.88
C ARG A 65 -4.59 -2.72 -7.20
N ALA A 66 -4.78 -1.46 -6.88
CA ALA A 66 -6.01 -0.98 -6.29
C ALA A 66 -6.37 0.41 -6.82
N ILE A 67 -7.65 0.79 -6.70
CA ILE A 67 -8.10 2.16 -6.94
C ILE A 67 -8.57 2.75 -5.62
N VAL A 68 -7.94 3.85 -5.20
CA VAL A 68 -8.21 4.57 -3.95
C VAL A 68 -8.53 6.01 -4.30
N GLU A 69 -9.76 6.47 -4.00
CA GLU A 69 -10.21 7.84 -4.31
C GLU A 69 -10.01 8.24 -5.80
N GLY A 70 -10.14 7.26 -6.71
CA GLY A 70 -9.92 7.47 -8.14
C GLY A 70 -8.46 7.47 -8.59
N HIS A 71 -7.50 7.26 -7.67
CA HIS A 71 -6.10 7.07 -7.97
C HIS A 71 -5.78 5.59 -8.10
N GLU A 72 -5.11 5.21 -9.18
CA GLU A 72 -4.55 3.87 -9.33
C GLU A 72 -3.28 3.75 -8.49
N ILE A 73 -3.27 2.77 -7.59
CA ILE A 73 -2.17 2.47 -6.68
C ILE A 73 -1.63 1.07 -7.02
N LEU A 74 -0.34 0.99 -7.32
CA LEU A 74 0.37 -0.26 -7.58
C LEU A 74 1.37 -0.52 -6.46
N ILE A 75 1.29 -1.68 -5.82
CA ILE A 75 2.16 -2.05 -4.70
C ILE A 75 2.75 -3.42 -4.97
N GLY A 76 4.06 -3.50 -5.12
CA GLY A 76 4.69 -4.77 -5.47
C GLY A 76 6.17 -4.66 -5.79
N ASN A 77 6.69 -5.70 -6.44
CA ASN A 77 8.07 -5.73 -6.89
C ASN A 77 8.28 -4.87 -8.15
N GLN A 78 9.55 -4.67 -8.52
CA GLN A 78 9.93 -3.88 -9.67
C GLN A 78 9.26 -4.34 -10.98
N ARG A 79 9.05 -5.65 -11.17
CA ARG A 79 8.40 -6.17 -12.40
C ARG A 79 6.96 -5.68 -12.52
N LEU A 80 6.23 -5.54 -11.41
CA LEU A 80 4.89 -4.96 -11.43
C LEU A 80 4.93 -3.51 -11.92
N LEU A 81 5.88 -2.74 -11.41
CA LEU A 81 6.02 -1.32 -11.71
C LEU A 81 6.53 -1.07 -13.14
N ASP A 82 7.37 -1.98 -13.66
CA ASP A 82 7.86 -1.94 -15.04
C ASP A 82 6.75 -2.35 -16.05
N ASP A 83 5.87 -3.30 -15.70
CA ASP A 83 4.77 -3.76 -16.57
C ASP A 83 3.68 -2.68 -16.75
N ALA A 84 3.62 -1.68 -15.86
CA ALA A 84 2.65 -0.58 -15.91
C ALA A 84 3.12 0.64 -16.73
N HIS A 85 4.33 0.58 -17.29
CA HIS A 85 4.92 1.63 -18.15
C HIS A 85 4.54 1.51 -19.64
#